data_AF-A0A535XVU5-F1
#
_entry.id   AF-A0A535XVU5-F1
#
_cell.length_a   1.000
_cell.length_b   1.000
_cell.length_c   1.000
_cell.angle_alpha   90.00
_cell.angle_beta   90.00
_cell.angle_gamma   90.00
#
_symmetry.space_group_name_H-M   'P 1'
#
loop_
_entity.id
_entity.type
_entity.pdbx_description
1 polymer ?
#
loop_
_entity_poly.entity_id
_entity_poly.type
_entity_poly.pdbx_seq_one_letter_code
_entity_poly.pdbx_strand_id
1 'polypeptide(L)'
;MKVLDGDAVQLAGIGFAGTKGFAGGFDIHSLGAWGETATKAFVQAAIDEAMKLEAGLARLRTRSRVALLHYSPISGTVRGEPEQIYPFLGSSRLEDPIDRMEVSAVFHGHAHHGATEGRTRHGVPTYNVSLPLLLAAGRRARPFRVVELPVEASMPDEGGNELTPVQARTRS
;
A
#
# COMPACT_ATOMS: atom_id res chain seq x y z
N MET A 1 -9.40 1.22 -15.91
CA MET A 1 -8.96 0.57 -14.65
C MET A 1 -7.46 0.77 -14.53
N LYS A 2 -6.96 1.34 -13.43
CA LYS A 2 -5.52 1.50 -13.18
C LYS A 2 -5.11 0.54 -12.05
N VAL A 3 -4.10 -0.27 -12.30
CA VAL A 3 -3.50 -1.18 -11.31
C VAL A 3 -2.21 -0.53 -10.82
N LEU A 4 -1.99 -0.53 -9.51
CA LEU A 4 -0.73 -0.02 -8.92
C LEU A 4 0.16 -1.22 -8.59
N ASP A 5 1.17 -1.47 -9.41
CA ASP A 5 2.25 -2.44 -9.13
C ASP A 5 3.62 -1.78 -9.29
N GLY A 6 4.01 -1.03 -8.27
CA GLY A 6 5.15 -0.09 -8.32
C GLY A 6 4.81 1.26 -8.96
N ASP A 7 3.53 1.49 -9.23
CA ASP A 7 3.00 2.73 -9.81
C ASP A 7 2.30 3.59 -8.76
N ALA A 8 2.06 4.85 -9.14
CA ALA A 8 1.38 5.82 -8.31
C ALA A 8 0.31 6.61 -9.09
N VAL A 9 -0.65 7.15 -8.35
CA VAL A 9 -1.71 8.03 -8.85
C VAL A 9 -2.06 9.05 -7.78
N GLN A 10 -2.43 10.27 -8.20
CA GLN A 10 -2.99 11.28 -7.32
C GLN A 10 -4.49 11.39 -7.59
N LEU A 11 -5.29 11.39 -6.53
CA LEU A 11 -6.75 11.54 -6.61
C LEU A 11 -7.18 12.53 -5.52
N ALA A 12 -7.88 13.60 -5.92
CA ALA A 12 -8.40 14.62 -5.01
C ALA A 12 -7.36 15.14 -4.00
N GLY A 13 -6.12 15.40 -4.43
CA GLY A 13 -5.05 15.90 -3.56
C GLY A 13 -4.35 14.86 -2.68
N ILE A 14 -4.76 13.58 -2.74
CA ILE A 14 -4.11 12.46 -2.03
C ILE A 14 -3.31 11.63 -3.03
N GLY A 15 -2.06 11.32 -2.67
CA GLY A 15 -1.20 10.43 -3.44
C GLY A 15 -1.37 8.99 -2.99
N PHE A 16 -1.50 8.08 -3.95
CA PHE A 16 -1.58 6.64 -3.73
C PHE A 16 -0.44 5.97 -4.50
N ALA A 17 0.31 5.11 -3.83
CA ALA A 17 1.24 4.18 -4.46
C ALA A 17 0.93 2.77 -3.97
N GLY A 18 1.16 1.77 -4.82
CA GLY A 18 0.84 0.41 -4.43
C GLY A 18 1.64 -0.65 -5.15
N THR A 19 1.68 -1.81 -4.52
CA THR A 19 2.21 -3.06 -5.05
C THR A 19 1.54 -4.20 -4.29
N LYS A 20 1.62 -5.45 -4.77
CA LYS A 20 1.08 -6.56 -4.00
C LYS A 20 1.90 -6.77 -2.72
N GLY A 21 3.22 -6.57 -2.76
CA GLY A 21 4.11 -6.99 -1.69
C GLY A 21 4.46 -8.47 -1.79
N PHE A 22 5.14 -8.99 -0.76
CA PHE A 22 5.46 -10.41 -0.71
C PHE A 22 5.70 -10.91 0.71
N ALA A 23 5.71 -12.23 0.82
CA ALA A 23 6.15 -12.97 1.99
C ALA A 23 7.65 -12.78 2.25
N GLY A 24 8.09 -13.02 3.48
CA GLY A 24 9.50 -12.85 3.84
C GLY A 24 9.79 -12.86 5.34
N GLY A 25 8.77 -12.79 6.19
CA GLY A 25 8.94 -12.72 7.65
C GLY A 25 9.20 -11.30 8.14
N PHE A 26 9.15 -11.14 9.45
CA PHE A 26 9.20 -9.84 10.10
C PHE A 26 10.42 -9.73 10.98
N ASP A 27 10.99 -8.51 11.03
CA ASP A 27 12.08 -8.14 11.93
C ASP A 27 13.24 -9.13 11.85
N ILE A 28 13.77 -9.56 13.00
CA ILE A 28 14.86 -10.53 13.11
C ILE A 28 14.51 -11.93 12.58
N HIS A 29 13.22 -12.22 12.36
CA HIS A 29 12.73 -13.51 11.84
C HIS A 29 12.53 -13.48 10.32
N SER A 30 13.03 -12.45 9.64
CA SER A 30 12.99 -12.36 8.19
C SER A 30 13.94 -13.37 7.53
N LEU A 31 13.47 -14.02 6.46
CA LEU A 31 14.31 -14.94 5.68
C LEU A 31 15.45 -14.19 4.99
N GLY A 32 16.67 -14.72 5.11
CA GLY A 32 17.88 -14.21 4.46
C GLY A 32 18.16 -14.92 3.12
N ALA A 33 18.86 -14.23 2.21
CA ALA A 33 19.20 -14.73 0.88
C ALA A 33 20.46 -15.63 0.90
N TRP A 34 20.38 -16.80 1.52
CA TRP A 34 21.49 -17.75 1.61
C TRP A 34 21.06 -19.17 1.20
N GLY A 35 22.04 -20.06 1.03
CA GLY A 35 21.80 -21.46 0.63
C GLY A 35 21.41 -21.60 -0.84
N GLU A 36 20.31 -22.30 -1.08
CA GLU A 36 19.78 -22.73 -2.36
C GLU A 36 19.31 -21.56 -3.24
N THR A 37 19.32 -21.77 -4.55
CA THR A 37 18.81 -20.80 -5.53
C THR A 37 17.35 -20.44 -5.28
N ALA A 38 16.52 -21.40 -4.85
CA ALA A 38 15.10 -21.16 -4.56
C ALA A 38 14.90 -20.18 -3.39
N THR A 39 15.67 -20.35 -2.30
CA THR A 39 15.66 -19.46 -1.13
C THR A 39 16.06 -18.04 -1.54
N LYS A 40 17.16 -17.90 -2.30
CA LYS A 40 17.61 -16.61 -2.82
C LYS A 40 16.57 -15.94 -3.73
N ALA A 41 15.95 -16.70 -4.63
CA ALA A 41 14.91 -16.19 -5.52
C ALA A 41 13.66 -15.75 -4.75
N PHE A 42 13.26 -16.48 -3.71
CA PHE A 42 12.15 -16.11 -2.83
C PHE A 42 12.42 -14.79 -2.12
N VAL A 43 13.61 -14.63 -1.54
CA VAL A 43 14.00 -13.39 -0.87
C VAL A 43 14.12 -12.23 -1.87
N GLN A 44 14.65 -12.49 -3.07
CA GLN A 44 14.74 -11.48 -4.12
C GLN A 44 13.35 -10.97 -4.51
N ALA A 45 12.36 -11.85 -4.65
CA ALA A 45 10.98 -11.44 -4.93
C ALA A 45 10.40 -10.49 -3.86
N ALA A 46 10.77 -10.68 -2.58
CA ALA A 46 10.38 -9.75 -1.51
C ALA A 46 11.09 -8.39 -1.60
N ILE A 47 12.37 -8.40 -1.97
CA ILE A 47 13.16 -7.18 -2.18
C ILE A 47 12.62 -6.39 -3.37
N ASP A 48 12.34 -7.06 -4.48
CA ASP A 48 11.82 -6.42 -5.69
C ASP A 48 10.50 -5.69 -5.44
N GLU A 49 9.61 -6.28 -4.64
CA GLU A 49 8.34 -5.65 -4.27
C GLU A 49 8.52 -4.44 -3.34
N ALA A 50 9.47 -4.49 -2.40
CA ALA A 50 9.82 -3.33 -1.59
C ALA A 50 10.40 -2.18 -2.44
N MET A 51 11.27 -2.49 -3.40
CA MET A 51 11.82 -1.50 -4.33
C MET A 51 10.74 -0.89 -5.24
N LYS A 52 9.80 -1.71 -5.73
CA LYS A 52 8.63 -1.22 -6.48
C LYS A 52 7.83 -0.22 -5.65
N LEU A 53 7.54 -0.55 -4.39
CA LEU A 53 6.81 0.32 -3.48
C LEU A 53 7.55 1.66 -3.29
N GLU A 54 8.86 1.61 -3.04
CA GLU A 54 9.70 2.80 -2.89
C GLU A 54 9.63 3.69 -4.15
N ALA A 55 9.80 3.09 -5.33
CA ALA A 55 9.75 3.81 -6.60
C ALA A 55 8.37 4.47 -6.85
N GLY A 56 7.28 3.79 -6.51
CA GLY A 56 5.93 4.34 -6.57
C GLY A 56 5.76 5.53 -5.63
N LEU A 57 6.13 5.36 -4.36
CA LEU A 57 6.03 6.41 -3.34
C LEU A 57 6.89 7.64 -3.69
N ALA A 58 8.08 7.45 -4.25
CA ALA A 58 8.98 8.52 -4.65
C ALA A 58 8.47 9.42 -5.78
N ARG A 59 7.45 8.98 -6.52
CA ARG A 59 6.79 9.79 -7.55
C ARG A 59 5.73 10.74 -6.98
N LEU A 60 5.25 10.50 -5.76
CA LEU A 60 4.25 11.34 -5.13
C LEU A 60 4.86 12.67 -4.67
N ARG A 61 4.10 13.74 -4.85
CA ARG A 61 4.43 15.10 -4.38
C ARG A 61 3.41 15.64 -3.38
N THR A 62 2.35 14.88 -3.13
CA THR A 62 1.30 15.23 -2.19
C THR A 62 1.80 15.15 -0.76
N ARG A 63 1.25 16.03 0.09
CA ARG A 63 1.40 15.95 1.54
C ARG A 63 0.88 14.64 2.12
N SER A 64 -0.33 14.24 1.73
CA SER A 64 -0.90 12.95 2.15
C SER A 64 -0.54 11.87 1.15
N ARG A 65 0.09 10.80 1.64
CA ARG A 65 0.53 9.65 0.85
C ARG A 65 -0.03 8.38 1.45
N VAL A 66 -0.60 7.52 0.62
CA VAL A 66 -1.19 6.25 1.03
C VAL A 66 -0.49 5.11 0.31
N ALA A 67 -0.02 4.14 1.08
CA ALA A 67 0.50 2.88 0.54
C ALA A 67 -0.62 1.83 0.48
N LEU A 68 -0.83 1.23 -0.69
CA LEU A 68 -1.79 0.16 -0.91
C LEU A 68 -1.04 -1.14 -1.18
N LEU A 69 -1.24 -2.12 -0.30
CA LEU A 69 -0.56 -3.41 -0.33
C LEU A 69 -1.57 -4.55 -0.33
N HIS A 70 -1.11 -5.75 -0.70
CA HIS A 70 -1.85 -6.97 -0.39
C HIS A 70 -1.26 -7.64 0.86
N TYR A 71 0.06 -7.86 0.87
CA TYR A 71 0.80 -8.45 1.99
C TYR A 71 1.01 -7.43 3.12
N SER A 72 1.14 -7.93 4.35
CA SER A 72 1.34 -7.06 5.51
C SER A 72 2.78 -6.53 5.58
N PRO A 73 2.99 -5.22 5.84
CA PRO A 73 4.32 -4.68 6.03
C PRO A 73 4.84 -4.84 7.47
N ILE A 74 3.97 -5.15 8.44
CA ILE A 74 4.33 -5.21 9.86
C ILE A 74 3.75 -6.44 10.54
N SER A 75 4.48 -6.96 11.53
CA SER A 75 4.03 -8.09 12.35
C SER A 75 2.78 -7.73 13.19
N GLY A 76 2.61 -6.46 13.54
CA GLY A 76 1.49 -5.98 14.35
C GLY A 76 0.11 -6.32 13.80
N THR A 77 -0.06 -6.29 12.47
CA THR A 77 -1.33 -6.54 11.79
C THR A 77 -1.57 -7.99 11.40
N VAL A 78 -0.57 -8.87 11.53
CA VAL A 78 -0.74 -10.33 11.40
C VAL A 78 -1.01 -11.01 12.75
N ARG A 79 -0.81 -10.30 13.87
CA ARG A 79 -1.06 -10.82 15.22
C ARG A 79 -2.49 -11.34 15.34
N GLY A 80 -2.60 -12.63 15.70
CA GLY A 80 -3.88 -13.36 15.77
C GLY A 80 -3.90 -14.58 14.84
N GLU A 81 -3.09 -14.55 13.78
CA GLU A 81 -2.81 -15.73 12.95
C GLU A 81 -1.84 -16.70 13.67
N PRO A 82 -1.74 -17.97 13.26
CA PRO A 82 -0.70 -18.87 13.75
C PRO A 82 0.70 -18.34 13.42
N GLU A 83 1.59 -18.27 14.41
CA GLU A 83 2.95 -17.73 14.22
C GLU A 83 3.76 -18.49 13.16
N GLN A 84 3.48 -19.79 12.98
CA GLN A 84 4.11 -20.64 11.97
C GLN A 84 3.89 -20.13 10.53
N ILE A 85 2.84 -19.34 10.30
CA ILE A 85 2.54 -18.80 8.97
C ILE A 85 2.88 -17.33 8.80
N TYR A 86 3.34 -16.63 9.84
CA TYR A 86 3.71 -15.21 9.74
C TYR A 86 4.65 -14.91 8.56
N PRO A 87 5.69 -15.73 8.27
CA PRO A 87 6.56 -15.48 7.13
C PRO A 87 5.84 -15.45 5.78
N PHE A 88 4.68 -16.08 5.66
CA PHE A 88 3.88 -16.14 4.44
C PHE A 88 2.81 -15.04 4.35
N LEU A 89 2.61 -14.26 5.41
CA LEU A 89 1.60 -13.21 5.48
C LEU A 89 2.15 -11.81 5.18
N GLY A 90 3.47 -11.64 5.21
CA GLY A 90 4.09 -10.35 4.99
C GLY A 90 5.59 -10.33 5.13
N SER A 91 6.15 -9.12 5.06
CA SER A 91 7.58 -8.88 5.14
C SER A 91 7.88 -7.49 5.70
N SER A 92 8.75 -7.38 6.71
CA SER A 92 9.21 -6.08 7.24
C SER A 92 10.04 -5.27 6.23
N ARG A 93 10.45 -5.87 5.10
CA ARG A 93 11.09 -5.15 3.99
C ARG A 93 10.16 -4.10 3.36
N LEU A 94 8.84 -4.28 3.48
CA LEU A 94 7.86 -3.31 3.01
C LEU A 94 7.74 -2.11 3.96
N GLU A 95 8.13 -2.26 5.23
CA GLU A 95 8.05 -1.20 6.23
C GLU A 95 9.05 -0.08 5.96
N ASP A 96 10.29 -0.42 5.60
CA ASP A 96 11.36 0.56 5.37
C ASP A 96 11.00 1.65 4.35
N PRO A 97 10.48 1.36 3.13
CA PRO A 97 10.06 2.41 2.21
C PRO A 97 8.83 3.19 2.67
N ILE A 98 7.93 2.58 3.45
CA ILE A 98 6.76 3.28 4.02
C ILE A 98 7.22 4.38 4.97
N ASP A 99 8.14 4.04 5.86
CA ASP A 99 8.67 4.97 6.85
C ASP A 99 9.53 6.06 6.22
N ARG A 100 10.46 5.69 5.33
CA ARG A 100 11.35 6.65 4.67
C ARG A 100 10.62 7.68 3.81
N MET A 101 9.47 7.31 3.26
CA MET A 101 8.69 8.17 2.38
C MET A 101 7.56 8.92 3.10
N GLU A 102 7.57 8.91 4.44
CA GLU A 102 6.61 9.63 5.29
C GLU A 102 5.16 9.34 4.90
N VAL A 103 4.84 8.07 4.67
CA VAL A 103 3.49 7.63 4.33
C VAL A 103 2.53 8.00 5.47
N SER A 104 1.36 8.52 5.11
CA SER A 104 0.35 8.97 6.08
C SER A 104 -0.52 7.83 6.58
N ALA A 105 -0.78 6.82 5.74
CA ALA A 105 -1.52 5.62 6.09
C ALA A 105 -1.19 4.46 5.14
N VAL A 106 -1.25 3.24 5.67
CA VAL A 106 -1.07 2.01 4.88
C VAL A 106 -2.34 1.17 4.95
N PHE A 107 -2.74 0.57 3.83
CA PHE A 107 -3.81 -0.43 3.79
C PHE A 107 -3.27 -1.72 3.19
N HIS A 108 -3.55 -2.85 3.84
CA HIS A 108 -3.25 -4.17 3.31
C HIS A 108 -4.37 -5.18 3.62
N GLY A 109 -4.27 -6.38 3.06
CA GLY A 109 -5.18 -7.48 3.35
C GLY A 109 -4.43 -8.74 3.77
N HIS A 110 -4.84 -9.88 3.22
CA HIS A 110 -4.21 -11.20 3.32
C HIS A 110 -4.26 -11.89 4.70
N ALA A 111 -4.08 -11.16 5.80
CA ALA A 111 -4.20 -11.71 7.15
C ALA A 111 -5.67 -11.68 7.62
N HIS A 112 -6.36 -12.82 7.50
CA HIS A 112 -7.79 -12.96 7.73
C HIS A 112 -8.19 -13.06 9.21
N HIS A 113 -7.25 -13.44 10.07
CA HIS A 113 -7.42 -13.54 11.54
C HIS A 113 -6.39 -12.68 12.28
N GLY A 114 -5.75 -11.74 11.58
CA GLY A 114 -4.79 -10.80 12.17
C GLY A 114 -5.48 -9.71 13.00
N ALA A 115 -4.78 -8.58 13.16
CA ALA A 115 -5.31 -7.39 13.82
C ALA A 115 -5.72 -6.34 12.80
N THR A 116 -6.83 -5.63 13.04
CA THR A 116 -7.38 -4.62 12.11
C THR A 116 -6.48 -3.39 11.96
N GLU A 117 -5.60 -3.15 12.93
CA GLU A 117 -4.74 -1.99 12.98
C GLU A 117 -3.43 -2.30 13.71
N GLY A 118 -2.36 -1.69 13.23
CA GLY A 118 -1.06 -1.64 13.88
C GLY A 118 -0.33 -0.37 13.48
N ARG A 119 0.93 -0.25 13.87
CA ARG A 119 1.79 0.88 13.51
C ARG A 119 3.17 0.38 13.09
N THR A 120 3.76 1.05 12.11
CA THR A 120 5.18 0.89 11.81
C THR A 120 6.03 1.39 12.96
N ARG A 121 7.33 1.10 12.94
CA ARG A 121 8.31 1.61 13.91
C ARG A 121 8.34 3.14 14.01
N HIS A 122 8.04 3.86 12.93
CA HIS A 122 7.91 5.33 12.94
C HIS A 122 6.47 5.83 13.15
N GLY A 123 5.56 4.94 13.54
CA GLY A 123 4.22 5.30 13.97
C GLY A 123 3.18 5.45 12.85
N VAL A 124 3.53 5.11 11.60
CA VAL A 124 2.60 5.15 10.47
C VAL A 124 1.45 4.17 10.73
N PRO A 125 0.18 4.62 10.74
CA PRO A 125 -0.94 3.74 10.96
C PRO A 125 -1.12 2.78 9.79
N THR A 126 -1.18 1.48 10.10
CA THR A 126 -1.31 0.40 9.13
C THR A 126 -2.59 -0.37 9.40
N TYR A 127 -3.46 -0.44 8.40
CA TYR A 127 -4.79 -1.03 8.52
C TYR A 127 -4.90 -2.32 7.72
N ASN A 128 -5.27 -3.39 8.40
CA ASN A 128 -5.64 -4.65 7.76
C ASN A 128 -7.13 -4.61 7.41
N VAL A 129 -7.41 -4.50 6.12
CA VAL A 129 -8.77 -4.42 5.56
C VAL A 129 -9.23 -5.74 4.93
N SER A 130 -8.65 -6.87 5.36
CA SER A 130 -9.12 -8.20 4.97
C SER A 130 -10.60 -8.37 5.30
N LEU A 131 -11.42 -8.70 4.31
CA LEU A 131 -12.87 -8.81 4.50
C LEU A 131 -13.26 -9.82 5.60
N PRO A 132 -12.66 -11.03 5.69
CA PRO A 132 -12.97 -11.95 6.79
C PRO A 132 -12.71 -11.33 8.16
N LEU A 133 -11.59 -10.62 8.31
CA LEU A 133 -11.23 -9.94 9.56
C LEU A 133 -12.24 -8.83 9.91
N LEU A 134 -12.60 -8.00 8.94
CA LEU A 134 -13.56 -6.92 9.16
C LEU A 134 -14.94 -7.44 9.56
N LEU A 135 -15.38 -8.55 8.96
CA LEU A 135 -16.67 -9.18 9.25
C LEU A 135 -16.69 -9.98 10.56
N ALA A 136 -15.53 -10.38 11.08
CA ALA A 136 -15.42 -11.10 12.35
C ALA A 136 -15.99 -10.31 13.55
N ALA A 137 -16.09 -8.98 13.45
CA ALA A 137 -16.71 -8.11 14.47
C ALA A 137 -18.24 -8.26 14.58
N GLY A 138 -18.85 -9.18 13.82
CA GLY A 138 -20.25 -9.57 13.96
C GLY A 138 -21.24 -8.60 13.31
N ARG A 139 -22.48 -8.53 13.81
CA ARG A 139 -23.63 -7.88 13.13
C ARG A 139 -23.46 -6.37 12.86
N ARG A 140 -22.51 -5.70 13.50
CA ARG A 140 -22.20 -4.26 13.29
C ARG A 140 -20.93 -4.04 12.48
N ALA A 141 -20.31 -5.12 11.99
CA ALA A 141 -19.14 -5.06 11.14
C ALA A 141 -19.43 -4.24 9.87
N ARG A 142 -18.46 -3.40 9.51
CA ARG A 142 -18.45 -2.71 8.22
C ARG A 142 -17.46 -3.43 7.32
N PRO A 143 -17.78 -3.70 6.05
CA PRO A 143 -16.87 -4.34 5.11
C PRO A 143 -15.78 -3.38 4.59
N PHE A 144 -15.54 -2.27 5.30
CA PHE A 144 -14.60 -1.23 4.93
C PHE A 144 -14.08 -0.48 6.17
N ARG A 145 -12.93 0.16 6.00
CA ARG A 145 -12.33 1.11 6.96
C ARG A 145 -12.41 2.51 6.36
N VAL A 146 -12.72 3.50 7.20
CA VAL A 146 -12.66 4.93 6.83
C VAL A 146 -11.49 5.55 7.58
N VAL A 147 -10.71 6.36 6.87
CA VAL A 147 -9.60 7.16 7.41
C VAL A 147 -9.71 8.55 6.80
N GLU A 148 -9.54 9.57 7.63
CA GLU A 148 -9.52 10.97 7.22
C GLU A 148 -8.08 11.44 7.08
N LEU A 149 -7.74 12.05 5.94
CA LEU A 149 -6.42 12.56 5.66
C LEU A 149 -6.51 14.01 5.20
N PRO A 150 -5.56 14.88 5.59
CA PRO A 150 -5.55 16.26 5.12
C PRO A 150 -5.27 16.28 3.61
N VAL A 151 -6.07 17.03 2.87
CA VAL A 151 -5.83 17.32 1.45
C VAL A 151 -5.22 18.71 1.32
N GLU A 152 -4.21 18.84 0.46
CA GLU A 152 -3.79 20.17 0.02
C GLU A 152 -4.93 20.76 -0.82
N ALA A 153 -5.24 22.04 -0.61
CA ALA A 153 -6.11 22.77 -1.52
C ALA A 153 -5.48 22.69 -2.91
N SER A 154 -6.21 22.11 -3.87
CA SER A 154 -5.74 22.04 -5.25
C SER A 154 -5.43 23.44 -5.74
N MET A 155 -4.19 23.70 -6.15
CA MET A 155 -3.96 24.73 -7.16
C MET A 155 -4.81 24.32 -8.38
N PRO A 156 -5.61 25.24 -8.96
CA PRO A 156 -6.41 24.92 -10.13
C PRO A 156 -5.52 24.32 -11.22
N ASP A 157 -6.06 23.31 -11.90
CA ASP A 157 -5.43 22.56 -12.98
C ASP A 157 -5.06 23.52 -14.13
N GLU A 158 -3.86 24.07 -14.13
CA GLU A 158 -3.27 24.73 -15.31
C GLU A 158 -2.94 23.66 -16.35
N GLY A 159 -3.96 23.13 -17.03
CA GLY A 159 -3.76 22.02 -17.95
C GLY A 159 -5.00 21.51 -18.70
N GLY A 160 -6.19 22.06 -18.44
CA GLY A 160 -7.36 21.81 -19.27
C GLY A 160 -7.15 22.41 -20.66
N ASN A 161 -6.63 21.62 -21.59
CA ASN A 161 -6.69 21.93 -23.02
C ASN A 161 -8.17 22.05 -23.39
N GLU A 162 -8.69 23.28 -23.38
CA GLU A 162 -9.97 23.61 -23.99
C GLU A 162 -9.92 23.11 -25.43
N LEU A 163 -10.68 22.06 -25.71
CA LEU A 163 -11.03 21.70 -27.08
C LEU A 163 -11.81 22.89 -27.65
N THR A 164 -11.09 23.76 -28.35
CA THR A 164 -11.65 24.84 -29.15
C THR A 164 -12.77 24.26 -30.04
N PRO A 165 -13.99 24.82 -29.99
CA PRO A 165 -15.05 24.40 -30.89
C PRO A 165 -14.63 24.75 -32.32
N VAL A 166 -14.53 23.75 -33.19
CA VAL A 166 -14.43 23.97 -34.64
C VAL A 166 -15.65 24.80 -35.06
N GLN A 167 -15.40 26.05 -35.46
CA GLN A 167 -16.42 26.88 -36.10
C GLN A 167 -16.87 26.20 -37.39
N ALA A 168 -18.15 25.81 -37.43
CA ALA A 168 -18.79 25.35 -38.64
C ALA A 168 -18.70 26.45 -39.71
N ARG A 169 -17.93 26.19 -40.77
CA ARG A 169 -17.90 27.05 -41.95
C ARG A 169 -19.22 26.88 -42.69
N THR A 170 -20.13 27.84 -42.52
CA THR A 170 -21.21 28.06 -43.48
C THR A 170 -20.70 28.83 -44.69
N ARG A 171 -20.66 28.17 -45.85
CA ARG A 171 -20.74 28.72 -47.22
C ARG A 171 -21.23 27.56 -48.09
N SER A 172 -22.16 27.67 -49.02
CA SER A 172 -23.03 28.72 -49.54
C SER A 172 -24.07 27.98 -50.39
#